data_AF-A0A7W7IEU8-F1
#
_entry.id   AF-A0A7W7IEU8-F1
#
_cell.length_a   1.000
_cell.length_b   1.000
_cell.length_c   1.000
_cell.angle_alpha   90.00
_cell.angle_beta   90.00
_cell.angle_gamma   90.00
#
_symmetry.space_group_name_H-M   'P 1'
#
loop_
_entity.id
_entity.type
_entity.pdbx_description
1 polymer ?
#
loop_
_entity_poly.entity_id
_entity_poly.type
_entity_poly.pdbx_seq_one_letter_code
_entity_poly.pdbx_strand_id
1 'polypeptide(L)'
;MTTITLQIPSTTTSRFAVAATSVPKDLADLLHRSPPGPYHAHIAGRLGSPQLQVTREDLTCLRWDPGQVSAARPEDRPAARAFGNAAEFAVITAFTPITDQPRGAQVARAAAHAIADATGGITADLTTGHILPPSATERTRFVLADQWLGDVLPPFRANGRCTAAEPELDPEGVNGCACVRLRTRGLRRFGLPELQISDVACPHDLAALNVLRTTARRLLTDHWSWLATGPAATTRTLSATVHLTQTDFNDFWGTATRVPLTPPTPFEVHLTPRTPRLLKVAPPTAFDGTINDWLWSETLPLAAHDTPRPPTHLPNAA
;
A
#
# COMPACT_ATOMS: atom_id res chain seq x y z
N MET A 1 -20.40 -19.06 -12.15
CA MET A 1 -19.52 -18.24 -11.29
C MET A 1 -18.23 -17.96 -12.03
N THR A 2 -17.89 -16.69 -12.24
CA THR A 2 -16.68 -16.30 -12.96
C THR A 2 -15.48 -16.35 -12.02
N THR A 3 -14.35 -16.88 -12.47
CA THR A 3 -13.13 -17.04 -11.66
C THR A 3 -11.93 -16.40 -12.33
N ILE A 4 -10.91 -16.10 -11.52
CA ILE A 4 -9.62 -15.58 -11.95
C ILE A 4 -8.53 -16.50 -11.41
N THR A 5 -7.60 -16.88 -12.28
CA THR A 5 -6.41 -17.64 -11.88
C THR A 5 -5.20 -16.72 -11.79
N LEU A 6 -4.60 -16.66 -10.61
CA LEU A 6 -3.38 -15.91 -10.35
C LEU A 6 -2.16 -16.83 -10.35
N GLN A 7 -1.05 -16.35 -10.88
CA GLN A 7 0.26 -16.95 -10.67
C GLN A 7 0.83 -16.42 -9.36
N ILE A 8 1.17 -17.32 -8.44
CA ILE A 8 1.72 -16.99 -7.13
C ILE A 8 3.24 -17.22 -7.18
N PRO A 9 4.05 -16.19 -6.94
CA PRO A 9 5.49 -16.35 -6.96
C PRO A 9 5.95 -17.15 -5.73
N SER A 10 6.99 -17.96 -5.87
CA SER A 10 7.61 -18.66 -4.74
C SER A 10 8.32 -17.69 -3.79
N THR A 11 8.85 -16.59 -4.33
CA THR A 11 9.53 -15.53 -3.60
C THR A 11 9.05 -14.15 -4.04
N THR A 12 9.00 -13.22 -3.11
CA THR A 12 8.68 -11.80 -3.36
C THR A 12 9.85 -10.93 -2.97
N THR A 13 9.90 -9.73 -3.57
CA THR A 13 10.93 -8.74 -3.27
C THR A 13 10.30 -7.54 -2.58
N SER A 14 10.90 -7.11 -1.47
CA SER A 14 10.65 -5.80 -0.85
C SER A 14 11.94 -4.99 -0.87
N ARG A 15 11.84 -3.70 -1.23
CA ARG A 15 13.01 -2.83 -1.30
C ARG A 15 12.73 -1.48 -0.64
N PHE A 16 13.64 -1.07 0.22
CA PHE A 16 13.63 0.21 0.94
C PHE A 16 14.95 0.93 0.72
N ALA A 17 14.94 2.24 0.90
CA ALA A 17 16.14 3.06 0.87
C ALA A 17 16.13 4.04 2.04
N VAL A 18 17.31 4.35 2.57
CA VAL A 18 17.52 5.39 3.57
C VAL A 18 18.51 6.38 3.01
N ALA A 19 18.05 7.62 2.82
CA ALA A 19 18.91 8.74 2.47
C ALA A 19 19.47 9.39 3.75
N ALA A 20 20.78 9.60 3.82
CA ALA A 20 21.42 10.26 4.95
C ALA A 20 22.60 11.11 4.46
N THR A 21 23.01 12.09 5.29
CA THR A 21 24.19 12.94 4.99
C THR A 21 25.47 12.13 4.81
N SER A 22 25.60 11.02 5.55
CA SER A 22 26.70 10.08 5.44
C SER A 22 26.19 8.67 5.72
N VAL A 23 26.29 7.79 4.72
CA VAL A 23 25.89 6.39 4.89
C VAL A 23 27.11 5.57 5.37
N PRO A 24 27.04 4.89 6.54
CA PRO A 24 28.15 4.08 7.03
C PRO A 24 28.58 2.99 6.06
N LYS A 25 29.88 2.66 6.04
CA LYS A 25 30.41 1.58 5.19
C LYS A 25 29.93 0.20 5.63
N ASP A 26 29.88 -0.04 6.95
CA ASP A 26 29.42 -1.31 7.52
C ASP A 26 28.00 -1.17 8.09
N LEU A 27 27.02 -1.30 7.20
CA LEU A 27 25.61 -1.25 7.56
C LEU A 27 25.17 -2.48 8.35
N ALA A 28 25.89 -3.60 8.21
CA ALA A 28 25.54 -4.82 8.92
C ALA A 28 25.89 -4.72 10.40
N ASP A 29 27.11 -4.27 10.69
CA ASP A 29 27.57 -3.97 12.05
C ASP A 29 26.72 -2.87 12.73
N LEU A 30 26.28 -1.87 11.97
CA LEU A 30 25.31 -0.88 12.47
C LEU A 30 24.00 -1.54 12.93
N LEU A 31 23.43 -2.44 12.14
CA LEU A 31 22.20 -3.15 12.50
C LEU A 31 22.39 -4.08 13.70
N HIS A 32 23.55 -4.74 13.82
CA HIS A 32 23.87 -5.57 14.98
C HIS A 32 23.95 -4.77 16.29
N ARG A 33 24.37 -3.51 16.22
CA ARG A 33 24.43 -2.60 17.38
C ARG A 33 23.16 -1.79 17.60
N SER A 34 22.15 -1.94 16.73
CA SER A 34 20.91 -1.18 16.87
C SER A 34 20.21 -1.54 18.19
N PRO A 35 19.50 -0.58 18.83
CA PRO A 35 18.76 -0.86 20.06
C PRO A 35 17.82 -2.06 19.90
N PRO A 36 17.67 -2.91 20.92
CA PRO A 36 16.81 -4.07 20.83
C PRO A 36 15.36 -3.63 20.60
N GLY A 37 14.74 -4.22 19.59
CA GLY A 37 13.34 -4.00 19.24
C GLY A 37 12.66 -5.30 18.80
N PRO A 38 11.35 -5.27 18.53
CA PRO A 38 10.58 -6.48 18.24
C PRO A 38 11.07 -7.30 17.04
N TYR A 39 11.79 -6.66 16.12
CA TYR A 39 12.34 -7.28 14.92
C TYR A 39 13.85 -7.55 14.99
N HIS A 40 14.53 -7.16 16.06
CA HIS A 40 16.00 -7.23 16.14
C HIS A 40 16.53 -8.64 15.91
N ALA A 41 15.96 -9.65 16.58
CA ALA A 41 16.35 -11.05 16.37
C ALA A 41 16.10 -11.54 14.93
N HIS A 42 15.01 -11.09 14.30
CA HIS A 42 14.70 -11.43 12.91
C HIS A 42 15.63 -10.74 11.90
N ILE A 43 16.04 -9.50 12.17
CA ILE A 43 17.04 -8.78 11.38
C ILE A 43 18.37 -9.53 11.47
N ALA A 44 18.87 -9.76 12.68
CA ALA A 44 20.15 -10.44 12.93
C ALA A 44 20.19 -11.84 12.29
N GLY A 45 19.11 -12.62 12.41
CA GLY A 45 19.04 -13.97 11.84
C GLY A 45 18.97 -14.03 10.31
N ARG A 46 18.69 -12.91 9.62
CA ARG A 46 18.54 -12.87 8.15
C ARG A 46 19.63 -12.06 7.46
N LEU A 47 20.35 -11.23 8.20
CA LEU A 47 21.38 -10.35 7.67
C LEU A 47 22.49 -11.16 7.00
N GLY A 48 22.95 -10.69 5.84
CA GLY A 48 23.96 -11.41 5.05
C GLY A 48 23.40 -12.58 4.23
N SER A 49 22.10 -12.87 4.33
CA SER A 49 21.39 -13.81 3.46
C SER A 49 20.58 -13.08 2.38
N PRO A 50 20.10 -13.77 1.33
CA PRO A 50 19.16 -13.18 0.38
C PRO A 50 17.86 -12.66 1.01
N GLN A 51 17.48 -13.15 2.20
CA GLN A 51 16.27 -12.70 2.89
C GLN A 51 16.41 -11.29 3.48
N LEU A 52 17.64 -10.79 3.67
CA LEU A 52 17.91 -9.42 4.06
C LEU A 52 19.32 -9.00 3.64
N GLN A 53 19.38 -8.30 2.51
CA GLN A 53 20.59 -7.68 1.98
C GLN A 53 20.55 -6.18 2.27
N VAL A 54 21.69 -5.65 2.70
CA VAL A 54 21.85 -4.23 2.98
C VAL A 54 23.12 -3.75 2.29
N THR A 55 22.99 -2.74 1.44
CA THR A 55 24.08 -2.23 0.60
C THR A 55 24.12 -0.72 0.62
N ARG A 56 25.32 -0.15 0.60
CA ARG A 56 25.50 1.27 0.33
C ARG A 56 25.52 1.48 -1.19
N GLU A 57 24.67 2.37 -1.68
CA GLU A 57 24.64 2.80 -3.08
C GLU A 57 24.84 4.32 -3.15
N ASP A 58 25.44 4.80 -4.25
CA ASP A 58 25.54 6.22 -4.61
C ASP A 58 24.90 6.45 -5.99
N LEU A 59 24.80 7.71 -6.41
CA LEU A 59 24.19 8.12 -7.68
C LEU A 59 24.79 7.46 -8.93
N THR A 60 26.02 6.95 -8.88
CA THR A 60 26.66 6.24 -10.01
C THR A 60 26.21 4.79 -10.11
N CYS A 61 25.76 4.21 -9.00
CA CYS A 61 25.37 2.81 -8.90
C CYS A 61 23.85 2.59 -8.93
N LEU A 62 23.04 3.64 -8.70
CA LEU A 62 21.59 3.50 -8.63
C LEU A 62 21.00 2.89 -9.91
N ARG A 63 19.97 2.07 -9.72
CA ARG A 63 19.12 1.51 -10.81
C ARG A 63 17.69 2.05 -10.74
N TRP A 64 17.51 3.14 -10.00
CA TRP A 64 16.25 3.79 -9.69
C TRP A 64 16.52 5.29 -9.53
N ASP A 65 15.49 6.12 -9.70
CA ASP A 65 15.60 7.58 -9.63
C ASP A 65 15.05 8.08 -8.27
N PRO A 66 15.89 8.64 -7.39
CA PRO A 66 15.45 9.23 -6.12
C PRO A 66 14.42 10.34 -6.28
N GLY A 67 14.44 11.07 -7.40
CA GLY A 67 13.48 12.12 -7.71
C GLY A 67 12.05 11.62 -7.94
N GLN A 68 11.86 10.31 -8.18
CA GLN A 68 10.53 9.69 -8.30
C GLN A 68 9.91 9.31 -6.94
N VAL A 69 10.69 9.39 -5.85
CA VAL A 69 10.16 9.15 -4.51
C VAL A 69 9.43 10.41 -4.06
N SER A 70 8.16 10.23 -3.66
CA SER A 70 7.27 11.32 -3.33
C SER A 70 6.78 11.25 -1.89
N ALA A 71 6.19 12.34 -1.41
CA ALA A 71 5.52 12.35 -0.13
C ALA A 71 4.10 11.83 -0.28
N ALA A 72 3.69 10.86 0.55
CA ALA A 72 2.31 10.41 0.59
C ALA A 72 1.37 11.49 1.12
N ARG A 73 1.88 12.41 1.94
CA ARG A 73 1.13 13.54 2.51
C ARG A 73 1.78 14.88 2.20
N PRO A 74 1.00 15.97 2.08
CA PRO A 74 1.52 17.31 1.79
C PRO A 74 2.62 17.79 2.74
N GLU A 75 2.49 17.48 4.03
CA GLU A 75 3.43 17.87 5.09
C GLU A 75 4.83 17.24 4.92
N ASP A 76 4.92 16.05 4.31
CA ASP A 76 6.19 15.33 4.17
C ASP A 76 6.97 15.75 2.89
N ARG A 77 6.41 16.65 2.06
CA ARG A 77 7.07 17.10 0.81
C ARG A 77 8.50 17.64 1.00
N PRO A 78 8.84 18.40 2.06
CA PRO A 78 10.22 18.81 2.31
C PRO A 78 11.16 17.61 2.49
N ALA A 79 10.74 16.58 3.23
CA ALA A 79 11.52 15.36 3.43
C ALA A 79 11.69 14.58 2.12
N ALA A 80 10.65 14.50 1.27
CA ALA A 80 10.77 13.85 -0.03
C ALA A 80 11.77 14.58 -0.96
N ARG A 81 11.78 15.92 -0.93
CA ARG A 81 12.78 16.71 -1.66
C ARG A 81 14.20 16.48 -1.12
N ALA A 82 14.37 16.45 0.20
CA ALA A 82 15.66 16.17 0.82
C ALA A 82 16.16 14.76 0.46
N PHE A 83 15.27 13.77 0.47
CA PHE A 83 15.56 12.41 0.01
C PHE A 83 16.02 12.38 -1.45
N GLY A 84 15.29 13.06 -2.35
CA GLY A 84 15.63 13.12 -3.78
C GLY A 84 16.95 13.84 -4.09
N ASN A 85 17.41 14.71 -3.20
CA ASN A 85 18.67 15.45 -3.33
C ASN A 85 19.87 14.77 -2.64
N ALA A 86 19.67 13.62 -2.00
CA ALA A 86 20.74 12.91 -1.32
C ALA A 86 21.73 12.28 -2.32
N ALA A 87 23.00 12.23 -1.93
CA ALA A 87 24.06 11.65 -2.74
C ALA A 87 24.32 10.16 -2.44
N GLU A 88 23.94 9.70 -1.24
CA GLU A 88 24.20 8.35 -0.75
C GLU A 88 22.95 7.73 -0.15
N PHE A 89 22.81 6.42 -0.34
CA PHE A 89 21.68 5.64 0.12
C PHE A 89 22.14 4.33 0.76
N ALA A 90 21.57 3.99 1.92
CA ALA A 90 21.53 2.61 2.36
C ALA A 90 20.31 1.96 1.70
N VAL A 91 20.52 0.92 0.90
CA VAL A 91 19.47 0.18 0.21
C VAL A 91 19.29 -1.17 0.88
N ILE A 92 18.05 -1.45 1.28
CA ILE A 92 17.66 -2.68 1.95
C ILE A 92 16.80 -3.47 0.96
N THR A 93 17.24 -4.69 0.63
CA THR A 93 16.53 -5.59 -0.28
C THR A 93 16.27 -6.91 0.41
N ALA A 94 15.02 -7.37 0.37
CA ALA A 94 14.64 -8.66 0.93
C ALA A 94 13.98 -9.53 -0.14
N PHE A 95 14.56 -10.70 -0.40
CA PHE A 95 13.95 -11.78 -1.18
C PHE A 95 13.38 -12.82 -0.23
N THR A 96 12.06 -12.81 -0.08
CA THR A 96 11.36 -13.56 0.96
C THR A 96 10.45 -14.61 0.35
N PRO A 97 10.40 -15.84 0.89
CA PRO A 97 9.38 -16.81 0.51
C PRO A 97 7.98 -16.18 0.66
N ILE A 98 7.07 -16.51 -0.26
CA ILE A 98 5.70 -15.95 -0.19
C ILE A 98 4.98 -16.33 1.12
N THR A 99 5.31 -17.49 1.68
CA THR A 99 4.80 -17.99 2.96
C THR A 99 5.30 -17.21 4.18
N ASP A 100 6.35 -16.40 4.03
CA ASP A 100 6.89 -15.55 5.09
C ASP A 100 6.24 -14.14 5.09
N GLN A 101 5.29 -13.88 4.19
CA GLN A 101 4.57 -12.62 4.16
C GLN A 101 3.46 -12.55 5.22
N PRO A 102 3.23 -11.38 5.85
CA PRO A 102 3.92 -10.09 5.63
C PRO A 102 5.24 -9.93 6.40
N ARG A 103 5.61 -10.89 7.25
CA ARG A 103 6.71 -10.76 8.22
C ARG A 103 8.04 -10.41 7.55
N GLY A 104 8.36 -11.04 6.43
CA GLY A 104 9.61 -10.77 5.73
C GLY A 104 9.73 -9.34 5.22
N ALA A 105 8.64 -8.75 4.71
CA ALA A 105 8.62 -7.35 4.33
C ALA A 105 8.79 -6.43 5.56
N GLN A 106 8.13 -6.76 6.68
CA GLN A 106 8.24 -5.98 7.93
C GLN A 106 9.66 -5.98 8.49
N VAL A 107 10.37 -7.11 8.43
CA VAL A 107 11.78 -7.19 8.86
C VAL A 107 12.66 -6.24 8.04
N ALA A 108 12.47 -6.21 6.72
CA ALA A 108 13.22 -5.32 5.84
C ALA A 108 12.92 -3.84 6.12
N ARG A 109 11.66 -3.50 6.36
CA ARG A 109 11.27 -2.13 6.74
C ARG A 109 11.80 -1.73 8.12
N ALA A 110 11.78 -2.64 9.07
CA ALA A 110 12.36 -2.43 10.40
C ALA A 110 13.87 -2.18 10.33
N ALA A 111 14.60 -2.92 9.48
CA ALA A 111 16.02 -2.65 9.23
C ALA A 111 16.24 -1.26 8.62
N ALA A 112 15.39 -0.83 7.68
CA ALA A 112 15.46 0.52 7.12
C ALA A 112 15.20 1.60 8.19
N HIS A 113 14.21 1.42 9.07
CA HIS A 113 13.99 2.33 10.20
C HIS A 113 15.18 2.35 11.16
N ALA A 114 15.75 1.21 11.51
CA ALA A 114 16.92 1.15 12.39
C ALA A 114 18.14 1.89 11.80
N ILE A 115 18.36 1.79 10.47
CA ILE A 115 19.41 2.55 9.79
C ILE A 115 19.09 4.05 9.79
N ALA A 116 17.84 4.43 9.52
CA ALA A 116 17.42 5.83 9.56
C ALA A 116 17.59 6.43 10.96
N ASP A 117 17.21 5.71 12.00
CA ASP A 117 17.36 6.14 13.40
C ASP A 117 18.82 6.35 13.77
N ALA A 118 19.70 5.42 13.36
CA ALA A 118 21.13 5.51 13.63
C ALA A 118 21.84 6.61 12.83
N THR A 119 21.27 7.06 11.72
CA THR A 119 21.90 8.03 10.80
C THR A 119 21.21 9.39 10.76
N GLY A 120 20.06 9.54 11.44
CA GLY A 120 19.16 10.68 11.24
C GLY A 120 18.61 10.76 9.81
N GLY A 121 18.48 9.62 9.14
CA GLY A 121 18.15 9.52 7.72
C GLY A 121 16.64 9.55 7.43
N ILE A 122 16.31 9.63 6.13
CA ILE A 122 14.94 9.61 5.62
C ILE A 122 14.70 8.27 4.93
N THR A 123 13.73 7.50 5.42
CA THR A 123 13.36 6.21 4.84
C THR A 123 12.37 6.37 3.71
N ALA A 124 12.53 5.57 2.65
CA ALA A 124 11.57 5.41 1.57
C ALA A 124 11.27 3.95 1.28
N ASP A 125 10.03 3.67 0.92
CA ASP A 125 9.60 2.41 0.34
C ASP A 125 9.63 2.53 -1.19
N LEU A 126 10.61 1.87 -1.80
CA LEU A 126 10.79 1.90 -3.26
C LEU A 126 9.70 1.11 -4.00
N THR A 127 8.90 0.33 -3.29
CA THR A 127 7.77 -0.42 -3.86
C THR A 127 6.55 0.48 -4.04
N THR A 128 6.26 1.35 -3.08
CA THR A 128 5.16 2.31 -3.17
C THR A 128 5.59 3.60 -3.87
N GLY A 129 6.88 3.94 -3.79
CA GLY A 129 7.45 5.18 -4.29
C GLY A 129 7.25 6.34 -3.32
N HIS A 130 7.10 6.05 -2.02
CA HIS A 130 6.86 7.06 -1.00
C HIS A 130 7.93 7.06 0.07
N ILE A 131 8.26 8.25 0.57
CA ILE A 131 8.93 8.35 1.87
C ILE A 131 8.01 7.84 2.98
N LEU A 132 8.62 7.22 3.97
CA LEU A 132 7.94 6.74 5.17
C LEU A 132 8.00 7.81 6.27
N PRO A 133 7.00 7.88 7.16
CA PRO A 133 7.00 8.83 8.26
C PRO A 133 8.22 8.59 9.15
N PRO A 134 8.75 9.65 9.80
CA PRO A 134 9.85 9.52 10.75
C PRO A 134 9.55 8.46 11.80
N SER A 135 10.55 7.66 12.12
CA SER A 135 10.43 6.36 12.78
C SER A 135 9.59 6.38 14.05
N ALA A 136 8.43 5.72 13.97
CA ALA A 136 7.94 4.91 15.06
C ALA A 136 8.43 3.48 14.81
N THR A 137 8.85 2.77 15.86
CA THR A 137 9.20 1.34 15.81
C THR A 137 8.21 0.56 14.95
N GLU A 138 8.71 -0.26 14.01
CA GLU A 138 7.87 -1.11 13.16
C GLU A 138 6.85 -1.87 14.01
N ARG A 139 5.56 -1.77 13.65
CA ARG A 139 4.50 -2.43 14.41
C ARG A 139 4.60 -3.94 14.27
N THR A 140 4.42 -4.67 15.37
CA THR A 140 4.40 -6.14 15.36
C THR A 140 3.17 -6.71 14.65
N ARG A 141 2.03 -6.02 14.81
CA ARG A 141 0.79 -6.26 14.05
C ARG A 141 0.88 -5.57 12.70
N PHE A 142 0.64 -6.32 11.63
CA PHE A 142 0.57 -5.76 10.29
C PHE A 142 -0.73 -4.96 10.08
N VAL A 143 -0.61 -3.77 9.50
CA VAL A 143 -1.74 -2.89 9.13
C VAL A 143 -1.47 -2.35 7.73
N LEU A 144 -2.33 -2.63 6.76
CA LEU A 144 -2.06 -2.26 5.36
C LEU A 144 -1.97 -0.73 5.15
N ALA A 145 -2.75 0.04 5.92
CA ALA A 145 -2.74 1.49 5.92
C ALA A 145 -1.45 2.13 6.46
N ASP A 146 -0.54 1.36 7.09
CA ASP A 146 0.76 1.86 7.52
C ASP A 146 1.71 2.00 6.32
N GLN A 147 1.25 2.63 5.23
CA GLN A 147 1.98 2.88 3.98
C GLN A 147 2.54 1.61 3.28
N TRP A 148 1.93 0.45 3.54
CA TRP A 148 2.22 -0.78 2.78
C TRP A 148 1.51 -0.82 1.43
N LEU A 149 0.59 0.11 1.18
CA LEU A 149 -0.09 0.31 -0.09
C LEU A 149 0.16 1.73 -0.56
N GLY A 150 0.67 1.90 -1.78
CA GLY A 150 0.70 3.17 -2.49
C GLY A 150 -0.70 3.45 -3.02
N ASP A 151 -1.42 4.31 -2.32
CA ASP A 151 -2.84 4.57 -2.48
C ASP A 151 -3.13 6.09 -2.36
N VAL A 152 -2.25 6.90 -2.93
CA VAL A 152 -2.30 8.35 -2.86
C VAL A 152 -3.17 8.88 -4.00
N LEU A 153 -4.07 9.81 -3.68
CA LEU A 153 -4.83 10.52 -4.70
C LEU A 153 -3.88 11.34 -5.59
N PRO A 154 -4.10 11.38 -6.91
CA PRO A 154 -3.27 12.19 -7.79
C PRO A 154 -3.26 13.66 -7.31
N PRO A 155 -2.09 14.33 -7.27
CA PRO A 155 -1.89 15.61 -6.60
C PRO A 155 -2.76 16.75 -7.16
N PHE A 156 -3.23 16.61 -8.39
CA PHE A 156 -4.18 17.52 -9.02
C PHE A 156 -5.19 16.71 -9.83
N ARG A 157 -6.49 16.97 -9.63
CA ARG A 157 -7.58 16.51 -10.50
C ARG A 157 -7.24 16.87 -11.95
N ALA A 158 -6.76 15.89 -12.72
CA ALA A 158 -6.24 16.07 -14.07
C ALA A 158 -5.37 17.33 -14.33
N ASN A 159 -4.47 17.74 -13.41
CA ASN A 159 -3.67 18.97 -13.58
C ASN A 159 -4.50 20.24 -13.87
N GLY A 160 -5.72 20.35 -13.33
CA GLY A 160 -6.63 21.46 -13.64
C GLY A 160 -7.29 21.38 -15.01
N ARG A 161 -7.15 20.26 -15.74
CA ARG A 161 -7.79 20.00 -17.04
C ARG A 161 -9.12 19.27 -16.93
N CYS A 162 -9.60 19.03 -15.71
CA CYS A 162 -10.95 18.54 -15.52
C CYS A 162 -11.89 19.73 -15.70
N THR A 163 -12.43 19.87 -16.92
CA THR A 163 -13.26 21.00 -17.35
C THR A 163 -14.75 20.80 -17.10
N ALA A 164 -15.17 19.71 -16.44
CA ALA A 164 -16.59 19.46 -16.30
C ALA A 164 -17.22 20.35 -15.22
N ALA A 165 -17.88 21.40 -15.70
CA ALA A 165 -19.15 21.84 -15.16
C ALA A 165 -20.05 22.13 -16.37
N GLU A 166 -20.84 21.13 -16.79
CA GLU A 166 -22.10 21.42 -17.47
C GLU A 166 -23.22 21.13 -16.47
N PRO A 167 -23.44 22.03 -15.48
CA PRO A 167 -24.48 21.86 -14.46
C PRO A 167 -25.89 21.75 -15.04
N GLU A 168 -26.08 22.09 -16.32
CA GLU A 168 -27.33 21.89 -17.06
C GLU A 168 -27.58 20.41 -17.43
N LEU A 169 -26.54 19.58 -17.55
CA LEU A 169 -26.63 18.15 -17.90
C LEU A 169 -26.47 17.21 -16.70
N ASP A 170 -25.80 17.66 -15.63
CA ASP A 170 -25.58 16.90 -14.40
C ASP A 170 -25.66 17.83 -13.17
N PRO A 171 -26.88 18.24 -12.78
CA PRO A 171 -27.10 19.18 -11.68
C PRO A 171 -26.65 18.64 -10.31
N GLU A 172 -26.59 17.32 -10.15
CA GLU A 172 -26.12 16.64 -8.94
C GLU A 172 -24.59 16.37 -8.95
N GLY A 173 -23.93 16.55 -10.11
CA GLY A 173 -22.48 16.35 -10.27
C GLY A 173 -22.01 14.90 -10.17
N VAL A 174 -22.92 13.92 -10.27
CA VAL A 174 -22.65 12.48 -10.10
C VAL A 174 -21.72 11.96 -11.20
N ASN A 175 -21.88 12.46 -12.43
CA ASN A 175 -21.11 12.12 -13.63
C ASN A 175 -20.16 13.23 -14.07
N GLY A 176 -19.70 14.08 -13.14
CA GLY A 176 -18.61 15.05 -13.38
C GLY A 176 -17.38 14.40 -14.04
N CYS A 177 -16.35 15.17 -14.42
CA CYS A 177 -15.35 14.64 -15.37
C CYS A 177 -14.70 13.32 -14.89
N ALA A 178 -14.95 12.25 -15.64
CA ALA A 178 -14.57 10.86 -15.38
C ALA A 178 -13.08 10.60 -15.68
N CYS A 179 -12.21 11.46 -15.17
CA CYS A 179 -10.77 11.45 -15.50
C CYS A 179 -9.92 10.70 -14.47
N VAL A 180 -10.48 10.32 -13.32
CA VAL A 180 -9.70 9.76 -12.22
C VAL A 180 -9.42 8.28 -12.51
N ARG A 181 -8.13 7.95 -12.47
CA ARG A 181 -7.63 6.58 -12.49
C ARG A 181 -6.75 6.37 -11.26
N LEU A 182 -7.17 5.47 -10.39
CA LEU A 182 -6.41 5.09 -9.20
C LEU A 182 -5.85 3.70 -9.41
N ARG A 183 -4.60 3.51 -8.98
CA ARG A 183 -3.91 2.23 -9.06
C ARG A 183 -3.09 2.03 -7.80
N THR A 184 -3.18 0.83 -7.23
CA THR A 184 -2.36 0.46 -6.09
C THR A 184 -0.91 0.21 -6.49
N ARG A 185 -0.01 0.38 -5.52
CA ARG A 185 1.37 -0.12 -5.58
C ARG A 185 1.70 -0.85 -4.28
N GLY A 186 2.32 -2.02 -4.36
CA GLY A 186 2.81 -2.73 -3.18
C GLY A 186 2.18 -4.09 -2.95
N LEU A 187 1.05 -4.41 -3.57
CA LEU A 187 0.42 -5.73 -3.41
C LEU A 187 1.30 -6.87 -3.93
N ARG A 188 2.13 -6.57 -4.93
CA ARG A 188 3.06 -7.54 -5.52
C ARG A 188 4.08 -8.08 -4.53
N ARG A 189 4.46 -7.31 -3.51
CA ARG A 189 5.37 -7.77 -2.46
C ARG A 189 4.75 -8.86 -1.57
N PHE A 190 3.43 -8.98 -1.62
CA PHE A 190 2.61 -9.96 -0.91
C PHE A 190 2.02 -11.02 -1.86
N GLY A 191 2.55 -11.15 -3.08
CA GLY A 191 2.13 -12.21 -4.02
C GLY A 191 0.83 -11.94 -4.78
N LEU A 192 0.25 -10.74 -4.68
CA LEU A 192 -0.98 -10.36 -5.38
C LEU A 192 -0.72 -9.35 -6.51
N PRO A 193 -1.54 -9.36 -7.58
CA PRO A 193 -1.56 -8.28 -8.57
C PRO A 193 -1.89 -6.92 -7.93
N GLU A 194 -1.47 -5.84 -8.59
CA GLU A 194 -2.00 -4.52 -8.24
C GLU A 194 -3.46 -4.39 -8.67
N LEU A 195 -4.19 -3.45 -8.06
CA LEU A 195 -5.57 -3.14 -8.38
C LEU A 195 -5.67 -1.78 -9.09
N GLN A 196 -6.65 -1.63 -9.95
CA GLN A 196 -6.95 -0.37 -10.61
C GLN A 196 -8.46 -0.14 -10.72
N ILE A 197 -8.88 1.10 -10.48
CA ILE A 197 -10.20 1.62 -10.84
C ILE A 197 -9.99 2.81 -11.79
N SER A 198 -10.89 3.01 -12.73
CA SER A 198 -10.74 4.02 -13.80
C SER A 198 -12.09 4.61 -14.16
N ASP A 199 -12.06 5.72 -14.89
CA ASP A 199 -13.26 6.41 -15.36
C ASP A 199 -14.12 6.94 -14.20
N VAL A 200 -13.45 7.26 -13.09
CA VAL A 200 -14.07 7.77 -11.86
C VAL A 200 -14.20 9.29 -11.96
N ALA A 201 -15.38 9.81 -11.64
CA ALA A 201 -15.62 11.24 -11.53
C ALA A 201 -14.88 11.80 -10.31
N CYS A 202 -14.35 13.02 -10.43
CA CYS A 202 -13.58 13.65 -9.35
C CYS A 202 -14.27 13.70 -7.98
N PRO A 203 -15.61 13.88 -7.86
CA PRO A 203 -16.28 13.81 -6.57
C PRO A 203 -16.18 12.43 -5.87
N HIS A 204 -15.99 11.36 -6.64
CA HIS A 204 -15.98 9.98 -6.16
C HIS A 204 -14.57 9.41 -5.98
N ASP A 205 -13.52 10.24 -6.06
CA ASP A 205 -12.13 9.79 -5.98
C ASP A 205 -11.79 9.11 -4.65
N LEU A 206 -12.26 9.65 -3.52
CA LEU A 206 -12.09 9.07 -2.20
C LEU A 206 -12.89 7.77 -2.03
N ALA A 207 -14.12 7.72 -2.54
CA ALA A 207 -14.95 6.52 -2.53
C ALA A 207 -14.26 5.39 -3.32
N ALA A 208 -13.83 5.68 -4.55
CA ALA A 208 -13.07 4.77 -5.38
C ALA A 208 -11.78 4.29 -4.71
N LEU A 209 -11.07 5.20 -4.03
CA LEU A 209 -9.87 4.86 -3.30
C LEU A 209 -10.14 3.90 -2.15
N ASN A 210 -11.20 4.15 -1.37
CA ASN A 210 -11.59 3.29 -0.27
C ASN A 210 -12.12 1.92 -0.73
N VAL A 211 -12.77 1.84 -1.90
CA VAL A 211 -13.09 0.56 -2.56
C VAL A 211 -11.81 -0.20 -2.90
N LEU A 212 -10.79 0.45 -3.48
CA LEU A 212 -9.50 -0.20 -3.76
C LEU A 212 -8.79 -0.70 -2.49
N ARG A 213 -8.74 0.13 -1.44
CA ARG A 213 -8.13 -0.20 -0.14
C ARG A 213 -8.80 -1.41 0.51
N THR A 214 -10.13 -1.41 0.51
CA THR A 214 -10.94 -2.48 1.10
C THR A 214 -10.81 -3.77 0.30
N THR A 215 -10.84 -3.67 -1.04
CA THR A 215 -10.59 -4.82 -1.94
C THR A 215 -9.20 -5.41 -1.72
N ALA A 216 -8.18 -4.56 -1.65
CA ALA A 216 -6.81 -4.97 -1.39
C ALA A 216 -6.69 -5.72 -0.06
N ARG A 217 -7.31 -5.20 1.01
CA ARG A 217 -7.31 -5.85 2.33
C ARG A 217 -8.01 -7.20 2.28
N ARG A 218 -9.20 -7.28 1.68
CA ARG A 218 -9.97 -8.52 1.55
C ARG A 218 -9.16 -9.59 0.81
N LEU A 219 -8.59 -9.25 -0.33
CA LEU A 219 -7.79 -10.16 -1.14
C LEU A 219 -6.55 -10.66 -0.40
N LEU A 220 -5.88 -9.81 0.38
CA LEU A 220 -4.74 -10.20 1.21
C LEU A 220 -5.14 -11.13 2.35
N THR A 221 -6.25 -10.86 3.04
CA THR A 221 -6.79 -11.75 4.07
C THR A 221 -7.02 -13.14 3.51
N ASP A 222 -7.79 -13.23 2.42
CA ASP A 222 -8.08 -14.51 1.78
C ASP A 222 -6.79 -15.17 1.26
N HIS A 223 -5.80 -14.38 0.80
CA HIS A 223 -4.53 -14.89 0.30
C HIS A 223 -3.68 -15.54 1.39
N TRP A 224 -3.55 -14.87 2.53
CA TRP A 224 -2.79 -15.41 3.65
C TRP A 224 -3.48 -16.61 4.28
N SER A 225 -4.81 -16.61 4.36
CA SER A 225 -5.57 -17.80 4.77
C SER A 225 -5.32 -18.98 3.82
N TRP A 226 -5.26 -18.74 2.51
CA TRP A 226 -4.92 -19.77 1.53
C TRP A 226 -3.45 -20.23 1.65
N LEU A 227 -2.49 -19.33 1.82
CA LEU A 227 -1.07 -19.71 2.01
C LEU A 227 -0.88 -20.55 3.28
N ALA A 228 -1.63 -20.25 4.34
CA ALA A 228 -1.57 -20.99 5.60
C ALA A 228 -2.02 -22.46 5.46
N THR A 229 -2.73 -22.83 4.39
CA THR A 229 -3.06 -24.24 4.11
C THR A 229 -1.90 -25.02 3.49
N GLY A 230 -0.73 -24.40 3.28
CA GLY A 230 0.44 -25.03 2.65
C GLY A 230 0.21 -25.49 1.21
N PRO A 231 -0.32 -24.64 0.31
CA PRO A 231 -0.64 -25.04 -1.05
C PRO A 231 0.64 -25.43 -1.82
N ALA A 232 0.63 -26.62 -2.43
CA ALA A 232 1.70 -27.05 -3.33
C ALA A 232 1.64 -26.36 -4.71
N ALA A 233 0.47 -25.83 -5.08
CA ALA A 233 0.26 -25.20 -6.37
C ALA A 233 0.86 -23.79 -6.42
N THR A 234 1.51 -23.47 -7.54
CA THR A 234 2.01 -22.12 -7.87
C THR A 234 0.91 -21.21 -8.44
N THR A 235 -0.34 -21.69 -8.46
CA THR A 235 -1.50 -20.96 -8.96
C THR A 235 -2.60 -20.93 -7.92
N ARG A 236 -3.31 -19.81 -7.85
CA ARG A 236 -4.47 -19.63 -6.98
C ARG A 236 -5.66 -19.18 -7.80
N THR A 237 -6.76 -19.93 -7.71
CA THR A 237 -8.05 -19.52 -8.29
C THR A 237 -8.86 -18.77 -7.24
N LEU A 238 -9.45 -17.64 -7.63
CA LEU A 238 -10.33 -16.85 -6.80
C LEU A 238 -11.61 -16.46 -7.55
N SER A 239 -12.68 -16.17 -6.81
CA SER A 239 -13.91 -15.65 -7.39
C SER A 239 -13.67 -14.26 -7.99
N ALA A 240 -14.13 -14.02 -9.22
CA ALA A 240 -14.10 -12.69 -9.82
C ALA A 240 -15.05 -11.72 -9.09
N THR A 241 -16.09 -12.25 -8.43
CA THR A 241 -16.98 -11.48 -7.57
C THR A 241 -16.47 -11.52 -6.13
N VAL A 242 -16.23 -10.35 -5.54
CA VAL A 242 -15.74 -10.19 -4.17
C VAL A 242 -16.73 -9.34 -3.40
N HIS A 243 -17.08 -9.80 -2.20
CA HIS A 243 -17.98 -9.07 -1.29
C HIS A 243 -17.15 -8.35 -0.25
N LEU A 244 -17.26 -7.02 -0.20
CA LEU A 244 -16.57 -6.17 0.75
C LEU A 244 -17.45 -5.91 1.96
N THR A 245 -16.83 -5.91 3.14
CA THR A 245 -17.50 -5.67 4.42
C THR A 245 -16.88 -4.48 5.14
N GLN A 246 -17.61 -3.94 6.13
CA GLN A 246 -17.06 -2.92 7.02
C GLN A 246 -15.83 -3.43 7.80
N THR A 247 -15.76 -4.73 8.09
CA THR A 247 -14.59 -5.35 8.72
C THR A 247 -13.36 -5.22 7.82
N ASP A 248 -13.49 -5.46 6.52
CA ASP A 248 -12.38 -5.31 5.57
C ASP A 248 -11.86 -3.85 5.54
N PHE A 249 -12.77 -2.88 5.62
CA PHE A 249 -12.42 -1.46 5.69
C PHE A 249 -11.71 -1.13 7.01
N ASN A 250 -12.25 -1.55 8.15
CA ASN A 250 -11.66 -1.29 9.47
C ASN A 250 -10.28 -1.95 9.62
N ASP A 251 -10.14 -3.17 9.11
CA ASP A 251 -8.90 -3.92 9.13
C ASP A 251 -7.82 -3.27 8.27
N PHE A 252 -8.19 -2.65 7.15
CA PHE A 252 -7.26 -1.88 6.33
C PHE A 252 -6.56 -0.81 7.17
N TRP A 253 -7.34 -0.06 7.95
CA TRP A 253 -6.86 0.99 8.86
C TRP A 253 -6.30 0.48 10.19
N GLY A 254 -6.49 -0.80 10.50
CA GLY A 254 -6.10 -1.40 11.78
C GLY A 254 -6.89 -0.88 12.98
N THR A 255 -8.08 -0.32 12.77
CA THR A 255 -8.95 0.20 13.83
C THR A 255 -9.83 -0.92 14.38
N ALA A 256 -9.75 -1.18 15.69
CA ALA A 256 -10.45 -2.31 16.32
C ALA A 256 -11.95 -2.07 16.58
N THR A 257 -12.48 -0.86 16.42
CA THR A 257 -13.87 -0.57 16.85
C THR A 257 -14.49 0.60 16.12
N ARG A 258 -15.57 0.33 15.38
CA ARG A 258 -16.74 1.20 15.26
C ARG A 258 -17.99 0.32 15.37
N VAL A 259 -18.95 0.75 16.19
CA VAL A 259 -20.26 0.07 16.32
C VAL A 259 -20.99 0.19 14.98
N PRO A 260 -21.47 -0.92 14.38
CA PRO A 260 -22.32 -0.86 13.19
C PRO A 260 -23.60 -0.08 13.53
N LEU A 261 -23.86 1.03 12.84
CA LEU A 261 -25.17 1.71 12.94
C LEU A 261 -26.27 0.93 12.19
N THR A 262 -25.88 0.05 11.26
CA THR A 262 -26.75 -0.87 10.51
C THR A 262 -25.86 -2.01 9.96
N PRO A 263 -26.30 -3.29 9.89
CA PRO A 263 -25.51 -4.32 9.23
C PRO A 263 -25.33 -3.94 7.75
N PRO A 264 -24.09 -3.75 7.26
CA PRO A 264 -23.91 -3.39 5.86
C PRO A 264 -24.29 -4.58 5.00
N THR A 265 -25.18 -4.35 4.03
CA THR A 265 -25.26 -5.23 2.86
C THR A 265 -23.85 -5.32 2.26
N PRO A 266 -23.35 -6.54 1.96
CA PRO A 266 -22.01 -6.66 1.42
C PRO A 266 -21.91 -5.89 0.10
N PHE A 267 -20.90 -5.03 -0.01
CA PHE A 267 -20.68 -4.24 -1.22
C PHE A 267 -19.94 -5.09 -2.23
N GLU A 268 -20.61 -5.46 -3.32
CA GLU A 268 -20.06 -6.36 -4.33
C GLU A 268 -19.14 -5.59 -5.29
N VAL A 269 -17.93 -6.12 -5.51
CA VAL A 269 -17.00 -5.68 -6.56
C VAL A 269 -16.74 -6.83 -7.53
N HIS A 270 -16.57 -6.48 -8.80
CA HIS A 270 -16.13 -7.41 -9.84
C HIS A 270 -14.68 -7.14 -10.24
N LEU A 271 -13.90 -8.22 -10.30
CA LEU A 271 -12.50 -8.22 -10.69
C LEU A 271 -12.37 -8.72 -12.13
N THR A 272 -11.56 -8.03 -12.92
CA THR A 272 -11.20 -8.49 -14.27
C THR A 272 -9.69 -8.36 -14.51
N PRO A 273 -9.00 -9.42 -14.99
CA PRO A 273 -7.60 -9.31 -15.36
C PRO A 273 -7.38 -8.29 -16.47
N ARG A 274 -6.51 -7.32 -16.24
CA ARG A 274 -5.99 -6.41 -17.29
C ARG A 274 -4.65 -6.90 -17.81
N THR A 275 -3.82 -7.40 -16.90
CA THR A 275 -2.55 -8.08 -17.17
C THR A 275 -2.33 -9.12 -16.06
N PRO A 276 -1.32 -10.01 -16.15
CA PRO A 276 -0.98 -10.92 -15.06
C PRO A 276 -0.64 -10.23 -13.73
N ARG A 277 -0.35 -8.92 -13.73
CA ARG A 277 0.07 -8.14 -12.56
C ARG A 277 -0.88 -6.99 -12.23
N LEU A 278 -2.05 -6.93 -12.87
CA LEU A 278 -3.03 -5.86 -12.68
C LEU A 278 -4.45 -6.39 -12.84
N LEU A 279 -5.28 -6.21 -11.82
CA LEU A 279 -6.72 -6.45 -11.86
C LEU A 279 -7.46 -5.11 -11.93
N LYS A 280 -8.48 -5.02 -12.77
CA LYS A 280 -9.46 -3.94 -12.76
C LYS A 280 -10.53 -4.28 -11.72
N VAL A 281 -10.86 -3.29 -10.88
CA VAL A 281 -12.01 -3.28 -9.97
C VAL A 281 -13.14 -2.49 -10.65
N ALA A 282 -14.33 -3.06 -10.66
CA ALA A 282 -15.51 -2.54 -11.34
C ALA A 282 -16.79 -2.91 -10.55
N PRO A 283 -17.93 -2.27 -10.85
CA PRO A 283 -19.23 -2.73 -10.38
C PRO A 283 -19.52 -4.18 -10.80
N PRO A 284 -20.49 -4.85 -10.16
CA PRO A 284 -21.01 -6.14 -10.59
C PRO A 284 -21.40 -6.11 -12.07
N THR A 285 -21.20 -7.23 -12.77
CA THR A 285 -21.53 -7.33 -14.21
C THR A 285 -23.01 -7.12 -14.54
N ALA A 286 -23.89 -7.29 -13.55
CA ALA A 286 -25.34 -7.07 -13.68
C ALA A 286 -25.78 -5.67 -13.23
N PHE A 287 -24.85 -4.77 -12.90
CA PHE A 287 -25.17 -3.41 -12.51
C PHE A 287 -25.43 -2.57 -13.77
N ASP A 288 -26.66 -2.05 -13.91
CA ASP A 288 -27.12 -1.32 -15.11
C ASP A 288 -26.71 0.16 -15.14
N GLY A 289 -25.83 0.61 -14.24
CA GLY A 289 -25.35 1.99 -14.14
C GLY A 289 -23.86 2.18 -14.46
N THR A 290 -23.40 3.42 -14.38
CA THR A 290 -21.99 3.78 -14.53
C THR A 290 -21.19 3.44 -13.27
N ILE A 291 -19.86 3.50 -13.37
CA ILE A 291 -19.00 3.36 -12.18
C ILE A 291 -19.28 4.45 -11.13
N ASN A 292 -19.75 5.62 -11.54
CA ASN A 292 -20.04 6.72 -10.64
C ASN A 292 -21.38 6.51 -9.92
N ASP A 293 -22.40 6.00 -10.61
CA ASP A 293 -23.67 5.61 -9.98
C ASP A 293 -23.43 4.51 -8.92
N TRP A 294 -22.52 3.58 -9.22
CA TRP A 294 -22.13 2.54 -8.28
C TRP A 294 -21.42 3.08 -7.04
N LEU A 295 -20.47 4.01 -7.22
CA LEU A 295 -19.71 4.66 -6.14
C LEU A 295 -20.55 5.66 -5.33
N TRP A 296 -21.64 6.16 -5.90
CA TRP A 296 -22.60 7.06 -5.24
C TRP A 296 -23.75 6.30 -4.54
N SER A 297 -23.91 5.00 -4.80
CA SER A 297 -25.05 4.24 -4.30
C SER A 297 -25.07 4.12 -2.76
N GLU A 298 -26.27 4.04 -2.19
CA GLU A 298 -26.50 3.82 -0.74
C GLU A 298 -25.92 2.50 -0.22
N THR A 299 -25.49 1.61 -1.12
CA THR A 299 -24.85 0.34 -0.78
C THR A 299 -23.37 0.49 -0.42
N LEU A 300 -22.74 1.61 -0.78
CA LEU A 300 -21.38 1.88 -0.37
C LEU A 300 -21.36 2.18 1.14
N PRO A 301 -20.60 1.43 1.96
CA PRO A 301 -20.55 1.70 3.40
C PRO A 301 -20.13 3.14 3.65
N LEU A 302 -20.86 3.88 4.50
CA LEU A 302 -20.61 5.30 4.78
C LEU A 302 -19.14 5.63 5.10
N ALA A 303 -18.44 4.69 5.74
CA ALA A 303 -17.02 4.82 6.06
C ALA A 303 -16.11 4.93 4.80
N ALA A 304 -16.55 4.48 3.63
CA ALA A 304 -15.84 4.63 2.37
C ALA A 304 -15.86 6.08 1.84
N HIS A 305 -16.67 6.99 2.41
CA HIS A 305 -16.57 8.43 2.16
C HIS A 305 -15.64 9.15 3.16
N ASP A 306 -15.17 8.46 4.21
CA ASP A 306 -14.29 9.03 5.22
C ASP A 306 -12.81 8.79 4.91
N THR A 307 -11.95 9.74 5.28
CA THR A 307 -10.55 9.46 5.60
C THR A 307 -10.42 9.33 7.12
N PRO A 308 -10.17 8.14 7.69
CA PRO A 308 -9.87 8.04 9.10
C PRO A 308 -8.61 8.84 9.41
N ARG A 309 -8.73 9.80 10.34
CA ARG A 309 -7.57 10.45 10.95
C ARG A 309 -6.80 9.34 11.68
N PRO A 310 -5.48 9.15 11.43
CA PRO A 310 -4.71 8.22 12.25
C PRO A 310 -4.81 8.65 13.72
N PRO A 311 -4.87 7.72 14.68
CA PRO A 311 -4.90 8.08 16.09
C PRO A 311 -3.65 8.92 16.39
N THR A 312 -3.87 10.11 16.93
CA THR A 312 -2.82 10.89 17.58
C THR A 312 -2.18 10.00 18.63
N HIS A 313 -0.86 9.79 18.54
CA HIS A 313 -0.09 9.12 19.59
C HIS A 313 -0.46 9.74 20.93
N LEU A 314 -1.04 8.93 21.84
CA LEU A 314 -1.15 9.32 23.23
C LEU A 314 0.28 9.49 23.78
N PRO A 315 0.56 10.53 24.58
CA PRO A 315 1.87 10.68 25.20
C PRO A 315 2.17 9.43 26.02
N ASN A 316 3.39 8.91 25.88
CA ASN A 316 3.91 7.88 26.77
C ASN A 316 3.72 8.36 28.21
N ALA A 317 3.03 7.55 29.02
CA ALA A 317 3.03 7.74 30.45
C ALA A 317 4.48 7.61 30.95
N ALA A 318 4.88 8.58 31.77
CA ALA A 318 6.21 8.71 32.38
C ALA A 318 6.59 7.51 33.26
#